data_AF-A0AA85EWS9-F1
#
_entry.id   AF-A0AA85EWS9-F1
#
_cell.length_a   1.000
_cell.length_b   1.000
_cell.length_c   1.000
_cell.angle_alpha   90.00
_cell.angle_beta   90.00
_cell.angle_gamma   90.00
#
_symmetry.space_group_name_H-M   'P 1'
#
loop_
_entity.id
_entity.type
_entity.pdbx_description
1 polymer ?
#
loop_
_entity_poly.entity_id
_entity_poly.type
_entity_poly.pdbx_seq_one_letter_code
_entity_poly.pdbx_strand_id
1 'polypeptide(L)'
;MKSGWEYIVIFLYIMMNILDKHQCHSVRCYVCDYCPTVTSVSISEENNCTSCLTAGYNYSIHRICVFDNSIPINFPNENRTQCNSDLCNGLTVDNTAEIPSVPIDILFKNT
;
A
#
# COMPACT_ATOMS: atom_id res chain seq x y z
N MET A 1 -47.12 11.96 -20.62
CA MET A 1 -46.07 11.23 -21.34
C MET A 1 -44.74 11.68 -20.77
N LYS A 2 -44.00 10.82 -20.07
CA LYS A 2 -42.66 11.17 -19.56
C LYS A 2 -41.74 11.37 -20.76
N SER A 3 -41.12 12.55 -20.85
CA SER A 3 -40.25 12.92 -21.95
C SER A 3 -39.04 11.98 -21.97
N GLY A 4 -38.60 11.55 -23.16
CA GLY A 4 -37.40 10.70 -23.32
C GLY A 4 -36.14 11.26 -22.62
N TRP A 5 -36.13 12.57 -22.36
CA TRP A 5 -35.10 13.25 -21.58
C TRP A 5 -34.99 12.79 -20.12
N GLU A 6 -36.09 12.46 -19.45
CA GLU A 6 -36.05 11.98 -18.06
C GLU A 6 -35.32 10.64 -17.97
N TYR A 7 -35.54 9.76 -18.95
CA TYR A 7 -34.88 8.45 -19.01
C TYR A 7 -33.39 8.56 -19.30
N ILE A 8 -32.98 9.51 -20.14
CA ILE A 8 -31.57 9.78 -20.43
C ILE A 8 -30.84 10.27 -19.16
N VAL A 9 -31.46 11.19 -18.41
CA VAL A 9 -30.86 11.71 -17.17
C VAL A 9 -30.73 10.60 -16.11
N ILE A 10 -31.75 9.76 -15.95
CA ILE A 10 -31.71 8.62 -15.02
C ILE A 10 -30.62 7.61 -15.44
N PHE A 11 -30.53 7.30 -16.73
CA PHE A 11 -29.51 6.40 -17.26
C PHE A 11 -28.09 6.94 -17.03
N LEU A 12 -27.85 8.23 -17.31
CA LEU A 12 -26.57 8.88 -17.06
C LEU A 12 -26.22 8.90 -15.56
N TYR A 13 -27.20 9.15 -14.69
CA TYR A 13 -27.01 9.11 -13.25
C TYR A 13 -26.61 7.71 -12.75
N ILE A 14 -27.26 6.66 -13.27
CA ILE A 14 -26.93 5.27 -12.96
C ILE A 14 -25.51 4.93 -13.45
N MET A 15 -25.17 5.30 -14.68
CA MET A 15 -23.84 5.03 -15.25
C MET A 15 -22.73 5.75 -14.49
N MET A 16 -22.93 7.00 -14.07
CA MET A 16 -21.97 7.73 -13.25
C MET A 16 -21.79 7.10 -11.87
N ASN A 17 -22.87 6.65 -11.21
CA ASN A 17 -22.77 5.96 -9.92
C ASN A 17 -22.11 4.58 -10.03
N ILE A 18 -22.31 3.87 -11.14
CA ILE A 18 -21.64 2.59 -11.42
C ILE A 18 -20.16 2.84 -11.71
N LEU A 19 -19.82 3.84 -12.52
CA LEU A 19 -18.42 4.21 -12.80
C LEU A 19 -17.68 4.66 -11.53
N ASP A 20 -18.33 5.42 -10.66
CA ASP A 20 -17.72 5.88 -9.40
C ASP A 20 -17.41 4.69 -8.47
N LYS A 21 -18.30 3.70 -8.40
CA LYS A 21 -18.06 2.44 -7.67
C LYS A 21 -16.98 1.54 -8.30
N HIS A 22 -16.74 1.68 -9.59
CA HIS A 22 -15.72 0.96 -10.33
C HIS A 22 -14.49 1.82 -10.63
N GLN A 23 -14.28 2.94 -9.93
CA GLN A 23 -13.03 3.70 -10.03
C GLN A 23 -11.88 2.73 -9.75
N CYS A 24 -11.22 2.32 -10.83
CA CYS A 24 -9.92 1.69 -10.86
C CYS A 24 -8.94 2.77 -10.38
N HIS A 25 -8.96 3.04 -9.07
CA HIS A 25 -7.92 3.81 -8.42
C HIS A 25 -6.66 3.00 -8.56
N SER A 26 -5.86 3.40 -9.52
CA SER A 26 -4.56 2.83 -9.78
C SER A 26 -3.57 3.71 -9.05
N VAL A 27 -3.08 3.23 -7.92
CA VAL A 27 -2.05 3.92 -7.14
C VAL A 27 -0.70 3.26 -7.36
N ARG A 28 0.37 4.04 -7.23
CA ARG A 28 1.73 3.50 -7.12
C ARG A 28 2.06 3.21 -5.67
N CYS A 29 2.73 2.10 -5.41
CA CYS A 29 3.14 1.73 -4.06
C CYS A 29 4.64 1.47 -4.02
N TYR A 30 5.24 1.62 -2.85
CA TYR A 30 6.51 0.98 -2.58
C TYR A 30 6.30 -0.53 -2.38
N VAL A 31 7.11 -1.36 -3.01
CA VAL A 31 7.08 -2.82 -2.97
C VAL A 31 8.49 -3.30 -2.62
N CYS A 32 8.63 -3.93 -1.47
CA CYS A 32 9.90 -4.49 -1.02
C CYS A 32 9.69 -5.40 0.20
N ASP A 33 10.60 -6.37 0.32
CA ASP A 33 10.72 -7.21 1.51
C ASP A 33 11.92 -6.76 2.35
N TYR A 34 11.76 -6.77 3.68
CA TYR A 34 12.81 -6.42 4.65
C TYR A 34 13.49 -5.07 4.38
N CYS A 35 12.69 -4.04 4.13
CA CYS A 35 13.15 -2.71 3.77
C CYS A 35 12.75 -1.71 4.86
N PRO A 36 13.64 -1.26 5.75
CA PRO A 36 13.27 -0.21 6.70
C PRO A 36 13.04 1.14 6.01
N THR A 37 13.78 1.41 4.93
CA THR A 37 13.73 2.62 4.12
C THR A 37 13.27 2.32 2.69
N VAL A 38 12.58 3.28 2.08
CA VAL A 38 12.11 3.18 0.69
C VAL A 38 13.09 3.89 -0.26
N THR A 39 13.20 3.37 -1.48
CA THR A 39 14.00 3.97 -2.55
C THR A 39 13.21 4.01 -3.86
N SER A 40 13.68 4.75 -4.86
CA SER A 40 13.01 4.79 -6.17
C SER A 40 12.97 3.42 -6.87
N VAL A 41 13.87 2.50 -6.52
CA VAL A 41 13.90 1.11 -7.04
C VAL A 41 12.74 0.29 -6.50
N SER A 42 12.24 0.63 -5.31
CA SER A 42 11.11 -0.07 -4.70
C SER A 42 9.74 0.42 -5.20
N ILE A 43 9.65 1.30 -6.19
CA ILE A 43 8.34 1.75 -6.70
C ILE A 43 7.76 0.67 -7.63
N SER A 44 6.47 0.36 -7.50
CA SER A 44 5.77 -0.56 -8.41
C SER A 44 5.95 -0.12 -9.86
N GLU A 45 6.35 -1.06 -10.74
CA GLU A 45 6.56 -0.77 -12.16
C GLU A 45 5.27 -0.36 -12.87
N GLU A 46 4.14 -0.92 -12.42
CA GLU A 46 2.81 -0.65 -12.96
C GLU A 46 1.97 0.21 -11.99
N ASN A 47 1.17 1.11 -12.57
CA ASN A 47 0.14 1.87 -11.86
C ASN A 47 -1.15 1.04 -11.88
N ASN A 48 -1.25 0.02 -11.05
CA ASN A 48 -2.42 -0.86 -11.03
C ASN A 48 -2.77 -1.38 -9.63
N CYS A 49 -2.11 -0.87 -8.59
CA CYS A 49 -2.47 -1.19 -7.22
C CYS A 49 -3.82 -0.56 -6.88
N THR A 50 -4.70 -1.32 -6.25
CA THR A 50 -5.92 -0.79 -5.63
C THR A 50 -5.59 -0.04 -4.34
N SER A 51 -4.59 -0.52 -3.60
CA SER A 51 -4.09 0.10 -2.37
C SER A 51 -2.67 -0.33 -2.06
N CYS A 52 -2.02 0.40 -1.16
CA CYS A 52 -0.69 0.08 -0.66
C CYS A 52 -0.75 -0.45 0.76
N LEU A 53 0.09 -1.43 1.07
CA LEU A 53 0.19 -2.01 2.40
C LEU A 53 1.61 -1.95 2.95
N THR A 54 1.71 -1.80 4.26
CA THR A 54 2.95 -1.93 5.05
C THR A 54 2.66 -2.80 6.27
N ALA A 55 3.59 -3.70 6.63
CA ALA A 55 3.55 -4.41 7.91
C ALA A 55 4.97 -4.76 8.37
N GLY A 56 5.09 -5.18 9.63
CA GLY A 56 6.36 -5.57 10.26
C GLY A 56 6.91 -4.50 11.20
N TYR A 57 8.14 -4.72 11.66
CA TYR A 57 8.77 -3.90 12.68
C TYR A 57 10.29 -3.79 12.45
N ASN A 58 10.88 -2.62 12.66
CA ASN A 58 12.30 -2.36 12.45
C ASN A 58 12.80 -2.84 11.06
N TYR A 59 13.67 -3.85 11.02
CA TYR A 59 14.27 -4.37 9.79
C TYR A 59 13.36 -5.39 9.07
N SER A 60 12.25 -5.83 9.69
CA SER A 60 11.29 -6.76 9.10
C SER A 60 10.10 -6.08 8.43
N ILE A 61 10.28 -4.84 7.95
CA ILE A 61 9.20 -4.12 7.28
C ILE A 61 9.02 -4.65 5.85
N HIS A 62 7.79 -5.04 5.55
CA HIS A 62 7.33 -5.48 4.23
C HIS A 62 6.34 -4.46 3.69
N ARG A 63 6.48 -4.17 2.39
CA ARG A 63 5.59 -3.27 1.67
C ARG A 63 5.12 -3.94 0.40
N ILE A 64 3.83 -3.87 0.13
CA ILE A 64 3.23 -4.49 -1.06
C ILE A 64 2.22 -3.57 -1.73
N CYS A 65 2.08 -3.81 -3.02
CA CYS A 65 0.97 -3.38 -3.86
C CYS A 65 -0.16 -4.41 -3.72
N VAL A 66 -1.38 -3.99 -3.40
CA VAL A 66 -2.53 -4.88 -3.28
C VAL A 66 -3.44 -4.73 -4.49
N PHE A 67 -3.76 -5.87 -5.11
CA PHE A 67 -4.73 -5.99 -6.18
C PHE A 67 -6.07 -6.47 -5.63
N ASP A 68 -7.16 -5.85 -6.07
CA ASP A 68 -8.55 -6.25 -5.78
C ASP A 68 -8.87 -6.37 -4.28
N ASN A 69 -8.22 -5.56 -3.44
CA ASN A 69 -8.35 -5.56 -1.99
C ASN A 69 -8.02 -6.91 -1.31
N SER A 70 -7.31 -7.81 -2.00
CA SER A 70 -6.94 -9.12 -1.46
C SER A 70 -5.53 -9.09 -0.83
N ILE A 71 -5.46 -9.16 0.49
CA ILE A 71 -4.18 -9.23 1.21
C ILE A 71 -3.66 -10.68 1.14
N PRO A 72 -2.39 -10.91 0.73
CA PRO A 72 -1.81 -12.25 0.72
C PRO A 72 -1.84 -12.89 2.11
N ILE A 73 -2.20 -14.17 2.19
CA ILE A 73 -2.32 -14.93 3.45
C ILE A 73 -1.03 -14.98 4.28
N ASN A 74 0.12 -14.87 3.61
CA ASN A 74 1.44 -14.89 4.24
C ASN A 74 1.97 -13.49 4.57
N PHE A 75 1.16 -12.44 4.38
CA PHE A 75 1.57 -11.09 4.69
C PHE A 75 1.51 -10.84 6.21
N PRO A 76 2.53 -10.20 6.82
CA PRO A 76 2.54 -9.98 8.26
C PRO A 76 1.33 -9.16 8.74
N ASN A 77 0.80 -9.52 9.91
CA ASN A 77 -0.30 -8.79 10.55
C ASN A 77 0.19 -7.69 11.52
N GLU A 78 1.46 -7.74 11.91
CA GLU A 78 2.05 -6.83 12.90
C GLU A 78 2.23 -5.41 12.32
N ASN A 79 1.77 -4.39 13.05
CA ASN A 79 1.78 -2.97 12.64
C ASN A 79 1.25 -2.74 11.22
N ARG A 80 0.29 -3.56 10.79
CA ARG A 80 -0.22 -3.52 9.43
C ARG A 80 -1.04 -2.27 9.17
N THR A 81 -0.67 -1.52 8.15
CA THR A 81 -1.34 -0.30 7.71
C THR A 81 -1.62 -0.35 6.21
N GLN A 82 -2.78 0.17 5.81
CA GLN A 82 -3.24 0.23 4.43
C GLN A 82 -3.60 1.68 4.08
N CYS A 83 -3.24 2.10 2.87
CA CYS A 83 -3.53 3.44 2.38
C CYS A 83 -3.79 3.44 0.86
N ASN A 84 -4.53 4.45 0.39
CA ASN A 84 -5.13 4.47 -0.95
C ASN A 84 -4.66 5.68 -1.77
N SER A 85 -3.42 6.14 -1.58
CA SER A 85 -2.83 7.23 -2.35
C SER A 85 -1.43 6.87 -2.84
N ASP A 86 -0.95 7.56 -3.88
CA ASP A 86 0.37 7.33 -4.47
C ASP A 86 1.48 7.39 -3.40
N LEU A 87 2.27 6.32 -3.33
CA LEU A 87 3.49 6.18 -2.53
C LEU A 87 3.25 6.36 -1.02
N CYS A 88 2.00 6.21 -0.56
CA CYS A 88 1.58 6.48 0.82
C CYS A 88 2.21 5.53 1.84
N ASN A 89 2.60 4.33 1.40
CA ASN A 89 3.29 3.35 2.22
C ASN A 89 4.80 3.64 2.38
N GLY A 90 5.25 4.82 1.95
CA GLY A 90 6.64 5.29 2.04
C GLY A 90 7.05 5.86 3.39
N LEU A 91 6.13 6.00 4.34
CA LEU A 91 6.48 6.44 5.68
C LEU A 91 7.56 5.51 6.26
N THR A 92 8.64 6.12 6.73
CA THR A 92 9.60 5.44 7.59
C THR A 92 8.83 5.01 8.83
N VAL A 93 8.74 3.72 9.08
CA VAL A 93 8.21 3.24 10.36
C VAL A 93 9.17 3.77 11.42
N ASP A 94 8.63 4.48 12.40
CA ASP A 94 9.42 5.23 13.38
C ASP A 94 10.38 4.29 14.12
N ASN A 95 11.69 4.51 13.93
CA ASN A 95 12.79 3.72 14.49
C ASN A 95 13.26 4.30 15.84
N THR A 96 12.37 4.90 16.64
CA THR A 96 12.72 5.41 17.98
C THR A 96 13.07 4.31 19.00
N ALA A 97 13.00 3.03 18.60
CA ALA A 97 13.78 1.99 19.27
C ALA A 97 15.25 2.14 18.83
N GLU A 98 16.06 2.75 19.70
CA GLU A 98 17.51 2.95 19.58
C GLU A 98 18.19 1.88 18.73
N ILE A 99 18.80 2.29 17.62
CA ILE A 99 19.84 1.51 16.98
C ILE A 99 20.92 1.30 18.06
N PRO A 100 21.21 0.07 18.50
CA PRO A 100 22.33 -0.15 19.40
C PRO A 100 23.58 0.39 18.69
N SER A 101 24.23 1.38 19.27
CA SER A 101 25.44 2.04 18.74
C SER A 101 26.67 1.11 18.71
N VAL A 102 26.46 -0.19 18.85
CA VAL A 102 27.50 -1.20 18.97
C VAL A 102 27.65 -1.91 17.62
N PRO A 103 28.86 -1.96 17.03
CA PRO A 103 29.13 -2.75 15.84
C PRO A 103 28.70 -4.21 16.04
N ILE A 104 28.00 -4.77 15.05
CA ILE A 104 27.48 -6.15 15.04
C ILE A 104 28.62 -7.17 15.30
N ASP A 105 29.86 -6.81 14.95
CA ASP A 105 31.07 -7.62 15.15
C ASP A 105 31.44 -7.89 16.63
N ILE A 106 30.87 -7.15 17.58
CA ILE A 106 31.16 -7.32 19.02
C ILE A 106 30.13 -8.25 19.68
N LEU A 107 28.95 -8.45 19.10
CA LEU A 107 27.86 -9.23 19.71
C LEU A 107 28.11 -10.75 19.66
N PHE A 108 28.94 -11.22 18.72
CA PHE A 108 29.22 -12.66 18.53
C PHE A 108 30.57 -13.13 19.09
N LYS A 109 31.32 -12.29 19.81
CA LYS A 109 32.62 -12.67 20.39
C LYS A 109 32.56 -13.15 21.84
N ASN A 110 31.39 -13.15 22.48
CA ASN A 110 31.22 -13.58 23.87
C ASN A 110 30.26 -14.77 24.04
N THR A 111 30.33 -15.76 23.15
CA THR A 111 29.83 -17.12 23.42
C THR A 111 30.94 -18.12 23.25
#